data_AF-A0A8D8CSX8-F1
#
_entry.id   AF-A0A8D8CSX8-F1
#
_cell.length_a   1.000
_cell.length_b   1.000
_cell.length_c   1.000
_cell.angle_alpha   90.00
_cell.angle_beta   90.00
_cell.angle_gamma   90.00
#
_symmetry.space_group_name_H-M   'P 1'
#
loop_
_entity.id
_entity.type
_entity.pdbx_description
1 polymer ?
#
loop_
_entity_poly.entity_id
_entity_poly.type
_entity_poly.pdbx_seq_one_letter_code
_entity_poly.pdbx_strand_id
1 'polypeptide(L)'
;MEVPASSASSRTTDATVNFRQSCHHHSTRSRASTSSSHSPRSSPATEMISSRGSSWRREPPKLAFVILLLMAVFGSRSNQLVQAEILKIPKTEFTNFSETPNYISSTSYNARGMGPLYNLTNIAIRLFVDTDPVPEGYLIVEEGSIKLGPNVQENNWGPLLREYWAVLLVTVICVLLIVLMPIIGLCLCCCRCFGGCGGRTQPFDKKHDTCRRVLLGLLLICTTSSLVFGVVIAFATNSYLQHGVENITTSARYGVDDTREFLKSTSRHISQLLETNYQELNSQLKKTLGEASDIIIQRLEEESQAEKLNTLNDFVEQLPAIKNNLDRMTLLTRELRVNASQLNDGLRGVKRELLASLTKCGTQECINVMEDYKIGRLDTNGIDYNSIQDRYFPRLPDLTEITNSVQDLVSGNVADAV
;
A
#
# COMPACT_ATOMS: atom_id res chain seq x y z
N MET A 1 -22.65 -1.96 -72.13
CA MET A 1 -22.69 -0.85 -73.10
C MET A 1 -21.25 -0.54 -73.45
N GLU A 2 -20.93 -0.75 -74.73
CA GLU A 2 -19.60 -0.82 -75.32
C GLU A 2 -18.87 0.54 -75.39
N VAL A 3 -17.55 0.50 -75.11
CA VAL A 3 -16.36 1.09 -75.77
C VAL A 3 -16.69 1.92 -77.05
N PRO A 4 -16.02 3.07 -77.39
CA PRO A 4 -14.57 3.04 -77.55
C PRO A 4 -13.69 4.28 -77.35
N ALA A 5 -12.40 3.93 -77.30
CA ALA A 5 -11.20 4.74 -77.43
C ALA A 5 -11.13 5.48 -78.78
N SER A 6 -10.37 6.58 -78.80
CA SER A 6 -9.71 7.06 -80.03
C SER A 6 -8.33 7.65 -79.72
N SER A 7 -7.41 7.34 -80.61
CA SER A 7 -6.00 7.72 -80.68
C SER A 7 -5.80 8.71 -81.83
N ALA A 8 -4.88 9.66 -81.68
CA ALA A 8 -4.18 10.40 -82.75
C ALA A 8 -3.01 11.14 -82.07
N SER A 9 -1.72 10.80 -82.27
CA SER A 9 -0.84 10.95 -83.45
C SER A 9 -0.59 12.39 -83.93
N SER A 10 0.59 12.87 -83.53
CA SER A 10 1.61 13.69 -84.24
C SER A 10 1.24 14.97 -85.02
N ARG A 11 1.85 16.09 -84.59
CA ARG A 11 2.57 17.01 -85.50
C ARG A 11 3.60 17.88 -84.77
N THR A 12 4.81 17.80 -85.29
CA THR A 12 5.98 18.64 -85.05
C THR A 12 5.74 20.10 -85.45
N THR A 13 6.30 21.05 -84.69
CA THR A 13 6.85 22.30 -85.23
C THR A 13 7.99 22.76 -84.32
N ASP A 14 9.17 22.82 -84.92
CA ASP A 14 10.38 23.48 -84.43
C ASP A 14 10.11 24.96 -84.14
N ALA A 15 10.63 25.46 -83.02
CA ALA A 15 11.04 26.85 -82.88
C ALA A 15 12.11 26.96 -81.79
N THR A 16 13.35 26.86 -82.24
CA THR A 16 14.59 27.22 -81.54
C THR A 16 14.56 28.71 -81.16
N VAL A 17 14.68 29.04 -79.87
CA VAL A 17 15.13 30.37 -79.44
C VAL A 17 16.22 30.22 -78.39
N ASN A 18 17.44 30.46 -78.85
CA ASN A 18 18.64 30.72 -78.05
C ASN A 18 18.42 31.98 -77.20
N PHE A 19 18.72 31.93 -75.90
CA PHE A 19 19.22 33.12 -75.21
C PHE A 19 20.37 32.76 -74.28
N ARG A 20 21.56 33.13 -74.77
CA ARG A 20 22.83 33.10 -74.08
C ARG A 20 23.04 34.44 -73.41
N GLN A 21 23.06 34.49 -72.09
CA GLN A 21 24.09 35.21 -71.30
C GLN A 21 23.79 35.08 -69.81
N SER A 22 24.52 34.17 -69.17
CA SER A 22 24.82 34.23 -67.74
C SER A 22 26.19 34.90 -67.61
N CYS A 23 26.30 35.91 -66.74
CA CYS A 23 27.56 36.53 -66.37
C CYS A 23 28.40 35.50 -65.59
N HIS A 24 29.55 35.13 -66.15
CA HIS A 24 30.59 34.37 -65.47
C HIS A 24 31.60 35.29 -64.79
N HIS A 25 32.06 34.87 -63.60
CA HIS A 25 33.46 34.68 -63.17
C HIS A 25 33.52 34.74 -61.64
N HIS A 26 34.31 33.97 -60.89
CA HIS A 26 35.43 33.05 -61.16
C HIS A 26 35.47 32.10 -59.93
N SER A 27 35.44 30.77 -60.12
CA SER A 27 36.59 29.84 -60.02
C SER A 27 37.28 29.81 -58.65
N THR A 28 37.35 28.68 -57.96
CA THR A 28 38.34 27.58 -58.11
C THR A 28 37.97 26.58 -56.99
N ARG A 29 38.15 25.25 -56.98
CA ARG A 29 39.11 24.32 -57.59
C ARG A 29 38.59 22.88 -57.41
N SER A 30 38.82 22.06 -58.42
CA SER A 30 39.01 20.58 -58.53
C SER A 30 39.35 19.84 -57.20
N ARG A 31 39.11 18.53 -56.98
CA ARG A 31 39.03 17.34 -57.87
C ARG A 31 38.64 16.11 -57.02
N ALA A 32 37.93 15.15 -57.65
CA ALA A 32 38.10 13.68 -57.61
C ALA A 32 38.47 12.99 -56.26
N SER A 33 37.56 12.24 -55.64
CA SER A 33 37.24 10.80 -55.86
C SER A 33 38.16 9.82 -55.13
N THR A 34 37.61 9.09 -54.16
CA THR A 34 38.10 7.75 -53.79
C THR A 34 36.95 6.90 -53.26
N SER A 35 36.79 5.73 -53.87
CA SER A 35 35.96 4.60 -53.45
C SER A 35 36.72 3.67 -52.52
N SER A 36 36.02 3.04 -51.55
CA SER A 36 36.09 1.61 -51.15
C SER A 36 35.74 1.44 -49.64
N SER A 37 34.65 0.74 -49.34
CA SER A 37 34.58 -0.64 -48.78
C SER A 37 34.94 -0.80 -47.29
N HIS A 38 33.94 -1.14 -46.44
CA HIS A 38 33.94 -2.33 -45.56
C HIS A 38 32.74 -2.33 -44.57
N SER A 39 32.01 -3.46 -44.54
CA SER A 39 31.24 -4.01 -43.40
C SER A 39 32.25 -4.73 -42.47
N PRO A 40 32.05 -4.98 -41.14
CA PRO A 40 30.81 -5.50 -40.56
C PRO A 40 30.48 -5.19 -39.06
N ARG A 41 29.27 -5.65 -38.65
CA ARG A 41 28.86 -6.18 -37.33
C ARG A 41 29.01 -5.33 -36.06
N SER A 42 27.88 -5.03 -35.39
CA SER A 42 27.58 -5.44 -34.00
C SER A 42 26.31 -4.73 -33.47
N SER A 43 25.35 -5.51 -32.96
CA SER A 43 24.40 -5.08 -31.91
C SER A 43 25.18 -4.93 -30.58
N PRO A 44 24.73 -4.14 -29.57
CA PRO A 44 23.54 -4.51 -28.79
C PRO A 44 22.73 -3.34 -28.13
N ALA A 45 21.53 -3.71 -27.67
CA ALA A 45 20.93 -3.40 -26.37
C ALA A 45 20.87 -1.96 -25.81
N THR A 46 19.61 -1.52 -25.59
CA THR A 46 19.06 -1.09 -24.30
C THR A 46 19.74 0.06 -23.56
N GLU A 47 19.21 1.29 -23.73
CA GLU A 47 19.35 2.36 -22.74
C GLU A 47 17.99 2.69 -22.13
N MET A 48 17.87 2.37 -20.83
CA MET A 48 16.92 2.96 -19.91
C MET A 48 17.51 4.25 -19.32
N ILE A 49 16.68 5.27 -19.38
CA ILE A 49 16.59 6.51 -18.59
C ILE A 49 17.43 6.51 -17.30
N SER A 50 18.38 7.45 -17.21
CA SER A 50 18.93 7.94 -15.94
C SER A 50 18.82 9.46 -15.87
N SER A 51 18.28 9.91 -14.75
CA SER A 51 17.89 11.28 -14.43
C SER A 51 19.07 12.14 -14.00
N ARG A 52 18.90 13.45 -14.23
CA ARG A 52 19.75 14.60 -13.89
C ARG A 52 20.34 14.58 -12.48
N GLY A 53 21.59 15.06 -12.38
CA GLY A 53 22.19 15.61 -11.17
C GLY A 53 23.38 16.53 -11.48
N SER A 54 23.15 17.83 -11.45
CA SER A 54 24.15 18.89 -11.71
C SER A 54 25.19 18.99 -10.58
N SER A 55 26.48 18.95 -10.93
CA SER A 55 27.58 19.08 -9.97
C SER A 55 27.81 20.54 -9.55
N TRP A 56 27.72 20.84 -8.26
CA TRP A 56 28.33 22.01 -7.65
C TRP A 56 29.43 21.54 -6.69
N ARG A 57 30.68 21.85 -7.04
CA ARG A 57 31.89 21.52 -6.28
C ARG A 57 32.10 22.58 -5.18
N ARG A 58 32.01 22.20 -3.90
CA ARG A 58 32.52 22.98 -2.74
C ARG A 58 33.35 22.05 -1.86
N GLU A 59 34.55 22.49 -1.52
CA GLU A 59 35.49 21.76 -0.64
C GLU A 59 35.02 21.77 0.83
N PRO A 60 35.30 20.72 1.63
CA PRO A 60 34.91 20.67 3.04
C PRO A 60 35.95 21.29 3.99
N PRO A 61 35.54 21.96 5.09
CA PRO A 61 36.45 22.55 6.06
C PRO A 61 37.04 21.50 7.04
N LYS A 62 38.31 21.70 7.40
CA LYS A 62 39.20 20.84 8.22
C LYS A 62 38.74 20.53 9.66
N LEU A 63 37.53 20.93 10.05
CA LEU A 63 36.95 20.77 11.38
C LEU A 63 36.29 19.40 11.61
N ALA A 64 35.80 18.74 10.54
CA ALA A 64 35.16 17.44 10.64
C ALA A 64 36.12 16.30 11.03
N PHE A 65 37.41 16.43 10.69
CA PHE A 65 38.42 15.41 10.96
C PHE A 65 38.82 15.33 12.44
N VAL A 66 38.73 16.45 13.17
CA VAL A 66 39.09 16.53 14.60
C VAL A 66 37.98 15.91 15.47
N ILE A 67 36.72 16.04 15.06
CA ILE A 67 35.57 15.47 15.77
C ILE A 67 35.51 13.94 15.58
N LEU A 68 35.91 13.44 14.41
CA LEU A 68 36.01 12.00 14.14
C LEU A 68 37.14 11.32 14.93
N LEU A 69 38.26 12.02 15.16
CA LEU A 69 39.37 11.53 15.99
C LEU A 69 39.02 11.46 17.48
N LEU A 70 38.20 12.39 17.98
CA LEU A 70 37.76 12.38 19.39
C LEU A 70 36.71 11.30 19.70
N MET A 71 35.87 10.94 18.73
CA MET A 71 34.91 9.83 18.87
C MET A 71 35.59 8.44 18.82
N ALA A 72 36.76 8.34 18.18
CA ALA A 72 37.54 7.10 18.14
C ALA A 72 38.30 6.80 19.44
N VAL A 73 38.60 7.82 20.25
CA VAL A 73 39.42 7.67 21.49
C VAL A 73 38.58 7.31 22.72
N PHE A 74 37.27 7.54 22.71
CA PHE A 74 36.38 7.22 23.85
C PHE A 74 35.40 6.06 23.61
N GLY A 75 35.47 5.37 22.47
CA GLY A 75 34.59 4.25 22.14
C GLY A 75 35.23 2.87 22.35
N SER A 76 35.50 2.47 23.59
CA SER A 76 35.89 1.08 23.89
C SER A 76 35.39 0.61 25.26
N ARG A 77 34.07 0.40 25.34
CA ARG A 77 33.46 -0.65 26.15
C ARG A 77 32.28 -1.22 25.36
N SER A 78 32.58 -2.13 24.45
CA SER A 78 31.57 -3.03 23.91
C SER A 78 31.11 -3.94 25.05
N ASN A 79 29.89 -3.73 25.52
CA ASN A 79 29.17 -4.76 26.27
C ASN A 79 29.10 -5.98 25.37
N GLN A 80 29.82 -7.04 25.76
CA GLN A 80 29.65 -8.35 25.19
C GLN A 80 28.30 -8.85 25.68
N LEU A 81 27.26 -8.54 24.91
CA LEU A 81 25.98 -9.22 24.99
C LEU A 81 26.29 -10.68 24.65
N VAL A 82 26.44 -11.49 25.70
CA VAL A 82 26.37 -12.94 25.59
C VAL A 82 24.97 -13.25 25.13
N GLN A 83 24.78 -13.22 23.81
CA GLN A 83 23.58 -13.75 23.20
C GLN A 83 23.73 -15.26 23.32
N ALA A 84 23.11 -15.81 24.36
CA ALA A 84 22.95 -17.24 24.49
C ALA A 84 22.21 -17.72 23.23
N GLU A 85 22.95 -18.30 22.29
CA GLU A 85 22.46 -18.90 21.06
C GLU A 85 21.76 -20.21 21.43
N ILE A 86 20.62 -20.13 22.12
CA ILE A 86 19.89 -21.31 22.58
C ILE A 86 18.96 -21.83 21.47
N LEU A 87 18.59 -21.01 20.47
CA LEU A 87 17.78 -21.46 19.34
C LEU A 87 18.26 -20.87 18.01
N LYS A 88 18.99 -21.67 17.23
CA LYS A 88 19.24 -21.42 15.81
C LYS A 88 17.97 -21.80 15.05
N ILE A 89 17.05 -20.86 14.87
CA ILE A 89 15.81 -21.11 14.11
C ILE A 89 16.20 -21.31 12.63
N PRO A 90 15.99 -22.50 12.04
CA PRO A 90 16.24 -22.70 10.63
C PRO A 90 15.30 -21.81 9.81
N LYS A 91 15.83 -21.17 8.77
CA LYS A 91 15.00 -20.38 7.85
C LYS A 91 14.11 -21.32 7.04
N THR A 92 12.85 -20.97 6.89
CA THR A 92 11.91 -21.74 6.06
C THR A 92 12.18 -21.48 4.58
N GLU A 93 12.46 -22.53 3.81
CA GLU A 93 12.50 -22.45 2.35
C GLU A 93 11.07 -22.52 1.81
N PHE A 94 10.63 -21.44 1.17
CA PHE A 94 9.29 -21.35 0.58
C PHE A 94 9.29 -21.84 -0.86
N THR A 95 8.19 -22.48 -1.27
CA THR A 95 7.99 -22.80 -2.69
C THR A 95 7.80 -21.53 -3.51
N ASN A 96 8.67 -21.31 -4.50
CA ASN A 96 8.58 -20.16 -5.40
C ASN A 96 7.41 -20.31 -6.38
N PHE A 97 6.60 -19.25 -6.49
CA PHE A 97 5.56 -19.15 -7.51
C PHE A 97 6.12 -18.53 -8.79
N SER A 98 6.07 -19.27 -9.91
CA SER A 98 6.52 -18.80 -11.22
C SER A 98 5.42 -19.01 -12.25
N GLU A 99 4.48 -18.06 -12.33
CA GLU A 99 3.50 -17.98 -13.41
C GLU A 99 3.71 -16.69 -14.19
N THR A 100 3.86 -16.79 -15.51
CA THR A 100 3.89 -15.65 -16.42
C THR A 100 2.57 -15.61 -17.18
N PRO A 101 1.61 -14.73 -16.81
CA PRO A 101 0.35 -14.62 -17.54
C PRO A 101 0.63 -14.14 -18.98
N ASN A 102 -0.09 -14.73 -19.95
CA ASN A 102 0.01 -14.33 -21.35
C ASN A 102 -1.13 -13.36 -21.68
N TYR A 103 -0.78 -12.12 -22.02
CA TYR A 103 -1.72 -11.07 -22.36
C TYR A 103 -1.92 -10.99 -23.88
N ILE A 104 -3.16 -10.77 -24.30
CA ILE A 104 -3.56 -10.70 -25.71
C ILE A 104 -3.39 -9.27 -26.23
N SER A 105 -3.59 -8.26 -25.37
CA SER A 105 -3.45 -6.86 -25.75
C SER A 105 -2.02 -6.52 -26.15
N SER A 106 -1.90 -5.66 -27.16
CA SER A 106 -0.61 -5.15 -27.63
C SER A 106 -0.61 -3.62 -27.57
N THR A 107 0.49 -3.06 -27.08
CA THR A 107 0.76 -1.61 -27.11
C THR A 107 1.49 -1.19 -28.40
N SER A 108 1.76 -2.14 -29.30
CA SER A 108 2.49 -1.89 -30.54
C SER A 108 1.68 -0.98 -31.47
N TYR A 109 2.25 0.17 -31.80
CA TYR A 109 1.66 1.15 -32.71
C TYR A 109 2.44 1.20 -34.02
N ASN A 110 1.75 0.95 -35.15
CA ASN A 110 2.34 1.08 -36.47
C ASN A 110 1.91 2.39 -37.13
N ALA A 111 2.78 3.41 -37.05
CA ALA A 111 2.56 4.73 -37.63
C ALA A 111 2.56 4.76 -39.17
N ARG A 112 2.95 3.66 -39.84
CA ARG A 112 3.14 3.57 -41.30
C ARG A 112 3.89 4.81 -41.83
N GLY A 113 3.41 5.44 -42.91
CA GLY A 113 4.00 6.65 -43.48
C GLY A 113 3.70 7.95 -42.72
N MET A 114 2.86 7.93 -41.68
CA MET A 114 2.46 9.12 -40.93
C MET A 114 3.40 9.48 -39.78
N GLY A 115 4.42 8.66 -39.49
CA GLY A 115 5.37 8.88 -38.39
C GLY A 115 5.94 10.30 -38.31
N PRO A 116 6.47 10.88 -39.41
CA PRO A 116 6.98 12.25 -39.40
C PRO A 116 5.92 13.30 -39.06
N LEU A 117 4.69 13.10 -39.53
CA LEU A 117 3.57 14.00 -39.26
C LEU A 117 3.20 13.97 -37.77
N TYR A 118 3.14 12.78 -37.16
CA TYR A 118 2.86 12.67 -35.72
C TYR A 118 3.96 13.30 -34.86
N ASN A 119 5.22 13.19 -35.27
CA ASN A 119 6.30 13.88 -34.56
C ASN A 119 6.13 15.41 -34.64
N LEU A 120 5.81 15.93 -35.83
CA LEU A 120 5.52 17.36 -36.00
C LEU A 120 4.31 17.79 -35.15
N THR A 121 3.25 16.99 -35.13
CA THR A 121 2.07 17.26 -34.29
C THR A 121 2.42 17.26 -32.82
N ASN A 122 3.23 16.31 -32.34
CA ASN A 122 3.67 16.27 -30.95
C ASN A 122 4.54 17.48 -30.57
N ILE A 123 5.39 17.96 -31.48
CA ILE A 123 6.14 19.21 -31.30
C ILE A 123 5.19 20.39 -31.19
N ALA A 124 4.18 20.46 -32.06
CA ALA A 124 3.18 21.52 -32.02
C ALA A 124 2.37 21.48 -30.72
N ILE A 125 1.88 20.31 -30.30
CA ILE A 125 1.12 20.16 -29.04
C ILE A 125 1.94 20.64 -27.85
N ARG A 126 3.21 20.22 -27.75
CA ARG A 126 4.12 20.67 -26.68
C ARG A 126 4.43 22.17 -26.71
N LEU A 127 4.25 22.83 -27.86
CA LEU A 127 4.43 24.28 -27.98
C LEU A 127 3.20 25.04 -27.47
N PHE A 128 2.00 24.48 -27.60
CA PHE A 128 0.74 25.16 -27.28
C PHE A 128 0.10 24.72 -25.96
N VAL A 129 0.43 23.54 -25.45
CA VAL A 129 -0.17 22.94 -24.25
C VAL A 129 0.96 22.36 -23.39
N ASP A 130 0.98 22.73 -22.11
CA ASP A 130 1.94 22.20 -21.15
C ASP A 130 1.60 20.75 -20.74
N THR A 131 2.50 20.08 -20.00
CA THR A 131 2.35 18.66 -19.65
C THR A 131 1.15 18.36 -18.75
N ASP A 132 0.67 19.36 -18.01
CA ASP A 132 -0.50 19.27 -17.14
C ASP A 132 -1.65 20.09 -17.77
N PRO A 133 -2.53 19.45 -18.57
CA PRO A 133 -3.51 20.20 -19.37
C PRO A 133 -4.59 20.88 -18.52
N VAL A 134 -4.83 20.42 -17.29
CA VAL A 134 -5.87 20.97 -16.43
C VAL A 134 -5.27 21.34 -15.07
N PRO A 135 -5.27 22.64 -14.71
CA PRO A 135 -4.79 23.06 -13.39
C PRO A 135 -5.66 22.49 -12.27
N GLU A 136 -5.07 22.36 -11.08
CA GLU A 136 -5.75 21.83 -9.91
C GLU A 136 -7.02 22.63 -9.56
N GLY A 137 -8.05 21.94 -9.06
CA GLY A 137 -9.30 22.56 -8.60
C GLY A 137 -10.37 22.79 -9.67
N TYR A 138 -10.16 22.36 -10.92
CA TYR A 138 -11.21 22.33 -11.95
C TYR A 138 -11.94 20.99 -12.02
N LEU A 139 -11.25 19.89 -11.72
CA LEU A 139 -11.80 18.54 -11.66
C LEU A 139 -11.47 17.95 -10.29
N ILE A 140 -12.49 17.48 -9.57
CA ILE A 140 -12.33 16.72 -8.33
C ILE A 140 -13.00 15.37 -8.51
N VAL A 141 -12.31 14.31 -8.09
CA VAL A 141 -12.84 12.95 -8.12
C VAL A 141 -13.34 12.62 -6.72
N GLU A 142 -14.65 12.71 -6.51
CA GLU A 142 -15.31 12.29 -5.28
C GLU A 142 -16.10 11.00 -5.56
N GLU A 143 -15.82 9.95 -4.79
CA GLU A 143 -16.59 8.69 -4.80
C GLU A 143 -16.74 8.06 -6.20
N GLY A 144 -15.71 8.14 -7.04
CA GLY A 144 -15.72 7.58 -8.40
C GLY A 144 -16.53 8.39 -9.41
N SER A 145 -17.06 9.56 -9.03
CA SER A 145 -17.68 10.53 -9.92
C SER A 145 -16.77 11.74 -10.16
N ILE A 146 -16.63 12.15 -11.42
CA ILE A 146 -15.88 13.36 -11.78
C ILE A 146 -16.82 14.54 -11.54
N LYS A 147 -16.59 15.30 -10.47
CA LYS A 147 -17.31 16.53 -10.16
C LYS A 147 -16.51 17.74 -10.60
N LEU A 148 -17.22 18.82 -10.91
CA LEU A 148 -16.61 20.11 -11.19
C LEU A 148 -16.03 20.67 -9.89
N GLY A 149 -14.74 21.00 -9.92
CA GLY A 149 -14.02 21.53 -8.78
C GLY A 149 -14.46 22.94 -8.38
N PRO A 150 -13.96 23.45 -7.24
CA PRO A 150 -14.37 24.74 -6.68
C PRO A 150 -14.16 25.90 -7.66
N ASN A 151 -13.12 25.86 -8.49
CA ASN A 151 -12.82 26.93 -9.45
C ASN A 151 -13.92 27.10 -10.51
N VAL A 152 -14.65 26.04 -10.85
CA VAL A 152 -15.76 26.15 -11.82
C VAL A 152 -17.02 26.68 -11.14
N GLN A 153 -17.30 26.26 -9.90
CA GLN A 153 -18.45 26.75 -9.14
C GLN A 153 -18.31 28.24 -8.79
N GLU A 154 -17.08 28.69 -8.51
CA GLU A 154 -16.74 30.09 -8.25
C GLU A 154 -16.54 30.91 -9.53
N ASN A 155 -16.78 30.32 -10.71
CA ASN A 155 -16.64 30.96 -12.03
C ASN A 155 -15.23 31.56 -12.27
N ASN A 156 -14.21 30.99 -11.63
CA ASN A 156 -12.84 31.44 -11.69
C ASN A 156 -12.08 30.76 -12.85
N TRP A 157 -12.36 31.20 -14.08
CA TRP A 157 -11.72 30.68 -15.30
C TRP A 157 -10.37 31.30 -15.62
N GLY A 158 -9.96 32.34 -14.88
CA GLY A 158 -8.73 33.09 -15.14
C GLY A 158 -7.48 32.22 -15.25
N PRO A 159 -7.24 31.27 -14.31
CA PRO A 159 -6.11 30.35 -14.38
C PRO A 159 -6.12 29.47 -15.63
N LEU A 160 -7.29 28.92 -16.01
CA LEU A 160 -7.42 28.08 -17.20
C LEU A 160 -7.16 28.88 -18.48
N LEU A 161 -7.74 30.08 -18.60
CA LEU A 161 -7.53 30.97 -19.74
C LEU A 161 -6.06 31.39 -19.89
N ARG A 162 -5.36 31.57 -18.76
CA ARG A 162 -3.93 31.92 -18.77
C ARG A 162 -3.06 30.77 -19.23
N GLU A 163 -3.40 29.53 -18.89
CA GLU A 163 -2.70 28.35 -19.38
C GLU A 163 -2.88 28.20 -20.90
N TYR A 164 -4.12 28.38 -21.39
CA TYR A 164 -4.48 28.24 -22.80
C TYR A 164 -4.33 29.54 -23.63
N TRP A 165 -3.53 30.50 -23.18
CA TRP A 165 -3.43 31.83 -23.82
C TRP A 165 -3.00 31.74 -25.29
N ALA A 166 -2.12 30.80 -25.64
CA ALA A 166 -1.61 30.63 -27.00
C ALA A 166 -2.70 30.10 -27.95
N VAL A 167 -3.51 29.15 -27.49
CA VAL A 167 -4.68 28.64 -28.23
C VAL A 167 -5.69 29.76 -28.43
N LEU A 168 -5.99 30.52 -27.37
CA LEU A 168 -6.91 31.66 -27.43
C LEU A 168 -6.44 32.70 -28.47
N LEU A 169 -5.15 33.04 -28.48
CA LEU A 169 -4.57 33.97 -29.45
C LEU A 169 -4.78 33.49 -30.90
N VAL A 170 -4.53 32.20 -31.17
CA VAL A 170 -4.77 31.61 -32.50
C VAL A 170 -6.25 31.68 -32.86
N THR A 171 -7.15 31.32 -31.94
CA THR A 171 -8.60 31.41 -32.15
C THR A 171 -9.05 32.83 -32.50
N VAL A 172 -8.57 33.84 -31.78
CA VAL A 172 -8.90 35.25 -32.05
C VAL A 172 -8.42 35.68 -33.44
N ILE A 173 -7.20 35.31 -33.83
CA ILE A 173 -6.67 35.59 -35.18
C ILE A 173 -7.54 34.91 -36.24
N CYS A 174 -7.92 33.65 -36.05
CA CYS A 174 -8.79 32.93 -36.98
C CYS A 174 -10.16 33.60 -37.13
N VAL A 175 -10.80 33.98 -36.02
CA VAL A 175 -12.10 34.69 -36.04
C VAL A 175 -11.97 36.02 -36.75
N LEU A 176 -10.91 36.78 -36.47
CA LEU A 176 -10.64 38.06 -37.13
C LEU A 176 -10.48 37.86 -38.65
N LEU A 177 -9.77 36.83 -39.10
CA LEU A 177 -9.63 36.51 -40.53
C LEU A 177 -10.97 36.13 -41.16
N ILE A 178 -11.81 35.33 -40.48
CA ILE A 178 -13.15 34.94 -40.94
C ILE A 178 -14.04 36.16 -41.13
N VAL A 179 -13.93 37.18 -40.26
CA VAL A 179 -14.70 38.42 -40.36
C VAL A 179 -14.12 39.37 -41.40
N LEU A 180 -12.79 39.51 -41.48
CA LEU A 180 -12.15 40.40 -42.45
C LEU A 180 -12.29 39.92 -43.89
N MET A 181 -12.24 38.61 -44.15
CA MET A 181 -12.39 38.03 -45.50
C MET A 181 -13.63 38.54 -46.25
N PRO A 182 -14.86 38.43 -45.70
CA PRO A 182 -16.06 38.94 -46.36
C PRO A 182 -16.12 40.46 -46.39
N ILE A 183 -15.59 41.18 -45.38
CA ILE A 183 -15.55 42.65 -45.39
C ILE A 183 -14.66 43.17 -46.51
N ILE A 184 -13.47 42.58 -46.69
CA ILE A 184 -12.57 42.92 -47.80
C ILE A 184 -13.24 42.54 -49.12
N GLY A 185 -13.89 41.38 -49.21
CA GLY A 185 -14.65 40.95 -50.38
C GLY A 185 -15.78 41.92 -50.76
N LEU A 186 -16.57 42.38 -49.78
CA LEU A 186 -17.64 43.35 -49.96
C LEU A 186 -17.10 44.73 -50.31
N CYS A 187 -16.04 45.18 -49.64
CA CYS A 187 -15.37 46.45 -49.96
C CYS A 187 -14.85 46.46 -51.40
N LEU A 188 -14.16 45.40 -51.83
CA LEU A 188 -13.70 45.26 -53.21
C LEU A 188 -14.86 45.14 -54.21
N CYS A 189 -15.96 44.46 -53.84
CA CYS A 189 -17.17 44.37 -54.65
C CYS A 189 -17.80 45.77 -54.85
N CYS A 190 -18.01 46.52 -53.76
CA CYS A 190 -18.53 47.89 -53.82
C CYS A 190 -17.59 48.82 -54.61
N CYS A 191 -16.27 48.79 -54.34
CA CYS A 191 -15.29 49.60 -55.08
C CYS A 191 -15.26 49.27 -56.59
N ARG A 192 -15.59 48.02 -56.98
CA ARG A 192 -15.74 47.65 -58.39
C ARG A 192 -17.08 48.07 -58.98
N CYS A 193 -18.18 48.00 -58.21
CA CYS A 193 -19.50 48.49 -58.62
C CYS A 193 -19.56 50.02 -58.79
N PHE A 194 -18.81 50.78 -57.98
CA PHE A 194 -18.69 52.25 -58.11
C PHE A 194 -17.64 52.70 -59.14
N GLY A 195 -17.09 51.79 -59.95
CA GLY A 195 -16.21 52.12 -61.08
C GLY A 195 -14.80 52.62 -60.72
N GLY A 196 -14.45 52.68 -59.44
CA GLY A 196 -13.15 53.18 -58.96
C GLY A 196 -12.01 52.15 -58.99
N CYS A 197 -12.34 50.85 -58.97
CA CYS A 197 -11.37 49.75 -59.02
C CYS A 197 -11.63 48.82 -60.21
N GLY A 198 -11.37 49.33 -61.41
CA GLY A 198 -11.11 48.54 -62.60
C GLY A 198 -9.64 48.69 -62.95
N GLY A 199 -8.88 47.60 -62.99
CA GLY A 199 -7.48 47.65 -63.39
C GLY A 199 -7.37 48.33 -64.76
N ARG A 200 -6.95 49.60 -64.78
CA ARG A 200 -6.51 50.22 -66.03
C ARG A 200 -5.35 49.38 -66.51
N THR A 201 -5.53 48.70 -67.63
CA THR A 201 -4.44 48.04 -68.35
C THR A 201 -3.53 49.13 -68.88
N GLN A 202 -2.69 49.70 -68.01
CA GLN A 202 -1.55 50.48 -68.46
C GLN A 202 -0.54 49.48 -69.01
N PRO A 203 -0.17 49.56 -70.29
CA PRO A 203 0.77 48.63 -70.92
C PRO A 203 2.22 49.03 -70.61
N PHE A 204 2.54 49.21 -69.32
CA PHE A 204 3.89 49.48 -68.87
C PHE A 204 4.27 48.42 -67.83
N ASP A 205 4.63 47.23 -68.32
CA ASP A 205 5.34 46.23 -67.53
C ASP A 205 6.62 46.88 -66.99
N LYS A 206 6.70 47.09 -65.67
CA LYS A 206 7.89 47.61 -65.02
C LYS A 206 8.87 46.43 -64.91
N LYS A 207 10.18 46.65 -65.05
CA LYS A 207 11.21 45.58 -65.03
C LYS A 207 11.13 44.63 -63.80
N HIS A 208 10.47 45.05 -62.72
CA HIS A 208 10.26 44.23 -61.51
C HIS A 208 9.01 43.33 -61.56
N ASP A 209 8.07 43.54 -62.49
CA ASP A 209 6.83 42.76 -62.58
C ASP A 209 7.06 41.32 -63.01
N THR A 210 8.11 41.04 -63.79
CA THR A 210 8.51 39.66 -64.13
C THR A 210 8.92 38.85 -62.90
N CYS A 211 9.72 39.44 -62.00
CA CYS A 211 10.14 38.79 -60.76
C CYS A 211 8.95 38.58 -59.82
N ARG A 212 8.08 39.59 -59.68
CA ARG A 212 6.85 39.51 -58.89
C ARG A 212 5.89 38.44 -59.40
N ARG A 213 5.75 38.31 -60.72
CA ARG A 213 4.91 37.28 -61.36
C ARG A 213 5.46 35.87 -61.15
N VAL A 214 6.78 35.70 -61.24
CA VAL A 214 7.43 34.42 -60.95
C VAL A 214 7.28 34.07 -59.47
N LEU A 215 7.51 35.02 -58.56
CA LEU A 215 7.34 34.80 -57.12
C LEU A 215 5.88 34.45 -56.78
N LEU A 216 4.91 35.17 -57.33
CA LEU A 216 3.48 34.89 -57.13
C LEU A 216 3.10 33.52 -57.72
N GLY A 217 3.63 33.17 -58.89
CA GLY A 217 3.45 31.85 -59.50
C GLY A 217 4.03 30.73 -58.64
N LEU A 218 5.24 30.89 -58.11
CA LEU A 218 5.86 29.93 -57.18
C LEU A 218 5.04 29.79 -55.90
N LEU A 219 4.60 30.90 -55.30
CA LEU A 219 3.74 30.87 -54.11
C LEU A 219 2.43 30.13 -54.39
N LEU A 220 1.78 30.38 -55.53
CA LEU A 220 0.56 29.66 -55.91
C LEU A 220 0.79 28.17 -56.11
N ILE A 221 1.90 27.78 -56.74
CA ILE A 221 2.26 26.36 -56.90
C ILE A 221 2.51 25.72 -55.53
N CYS A 222 3.25 26.39 -54.64
CA CYS A 222 3.52 25.93 -53.29
C CYS A 222 2.21 25.75 -52.49
N THR A 223 1.34 26.77 -52.47
CA THR A 223 0.07 26.69 -51.73
C THR A 223 -0.85 25.61 -52.30
N THR A 224 -0.93 25.49 -53.62
CA THR A 224 -1.76 24.45 -54.26
C THR A 224 -1.23 23.05 -53.96
N SER A 225 0.09 22.87 -53.98
CA SER A 225 0.72 21.59 -53.61
C SER A 225 0.48 21.25 -52.14
N SER A 226 0.57 22.23 -51.23
CA SER A 226 0.25 22.04 -49.81
C SER A 226 -1.22 21.66 -49.58
N LEU A 227 -2.16 22.23 -50.34
CA LEU A 227 -3.58 21.87 -50.25
C LEU A 227 -3.83 20.43 -50.68
N VAL A 228 -3.26 20.00 -51.82
CA VAL A 228 -3.37 18.61 -52.28
C VAL A 228 -2.78 17.65 -51.25
N PHE A 229 -1.61 17.98 -50.70
CA PHE A 229 -0.99 17.19 -49.64
C PHE A 229 -1.87 17.10 -48.38
N GLY A 230 -2.50 18.21 -47.98
CA GLY A 230 -3.45 18.25 -46.87
C GLY A 230 -4.67 17.33 -47.08
N VAL A 231 -5.21 17.27 -48.29
CA VAL A 231 -6.33 16.37 -48.62
C VAL A 231 -5.90 14.89 -48.52
N VAL A 232 -4.69 14.55 -48.98
CA VAL A 232 -4.15 13.18 -48.86
C VAL A 232 -3.98 12.81 -47.39
N ILE A 233 -3.45 13.71 -46.57
CA ILE A 233 -3.34 13.49 -45.11
C ILE A 233 -4.73 13.26 -44.51
N ALA A 234 -5.69 14.12 -44.81
CA ALA A 234 -7.05 14.01 -44.27
C ALA A 234 -7.71 12.68 -44.63
N PHE A 235 -7.55 12.22 -45.87
CA PHE A 235 -8.07 10.92 -46.30
C PHE A 235 -7.41 9.76 -45.54
N ALA A 236 -6.08 9.79 -45.42
CA ALA A 236 -5.35 8.74 -44.71
C ALA A 236 -5.67 8.74 -43.20
N THR A 237 -5.80 9.91 -42.57
CA THR A 237 -6.25 10.05 -41.18
C THR A 237 -7.65 9.49 -40.99
N ASN A 238 -8.59 9.78 -41.90
CA ASN A 238 -9.95 9.24 -41.84
C ASN A 238 -9.96 7.71 -41.96
N SER A 239 -9.18 7.15 -42.89
CA SER A 239 -9.03 5.69 -43.03
C SER A 239 -8.45 5.05 -41.77
N TYR A 240 -7.43 5.67 -41.16
CA TYR A 240 -6.84 5.15 -39.91
C TYR A 240 -7.78 5.30 -38.73
N LEU A 241 -8.55 6.38 -38.65
CA LEU A 241 -9.58 6.56 -37.63
C LEU A 241 -10.65 5.47 -37.76
N GLN A 242 -11.10 5.17 -38.97
CA GLN A 242 -12.08 4.11 -39.21
C GLN A 242 -11.56 2.74 -38.75
N HIS A 243 -10.33 2.37 -39.12
CA HIS A 243 -9.69 1.14 -38.65
C HIS A 243 -9.47 1.14 -37.13
N GLY A 244 -9.19 2.29 -36.53
CA GLY A 244 -9.12 2.45 -35.08
C GLY A 244 -10.47 2.12 -34.46
N VAL A 245 -11.53 2.80 -34.87
CA VAL A 245 -12.89 2.63 -34.33
C VAL A 245 -13.41 1.21 -34.47
N GLU A 246 -13.18 0.57 -35.61
CA GLU A 246 -13.58 -0.83 -35.83
C GLU A 246 -12.89 -1.79 -34.83
N ASN A 247 -11.59 -1.56 -34.56
CA ASN A 247 -10.80 -2.37 -33.64
C ASN A 247 -10.94 -1.96 -32.15
N ILE A 248 -11.55 -0.82 -31.82
CA ILE A 248 -11.73 -0.43 -30.41
C ILE A 248 -12.52 -1.49 -29.65
N THR A 249 -13.54 -2.07 -30.27
CA THR A 249 -14.38 -3.10 -29.62
C THR A 249 -13.60 -4.38 -29.33
N THR A 250 -12.71 -4.80 -30.23
CA THR A 250 -11.85 -5.98 -30.04
C THR A 250 -10.75 -5.68 -29.02
N SER A 251 -10.10 -4.52 -29.10
CA SER A 251 -9.13 -4.08 -28.09
C SER A 251 -9.73 -3.95 -26.69
N ALA A 252 -10.96 -3.45 -26.56
CA ALA A 252 -11.66 -3.37 -25.28
C ALA A 252 -11.95 -4.77 -24.72
N ARG A 253 -12.37 -5.72 -25.58
CA ARG A 253 -12.55 -7.13 -25.19
C ARG A 253 -11.23 -7.74 -24.72
N TYR A 254 -10.14 -7.57 -25.47
CA TYR A 254 -8.82 -8.03 -25.05
C TYR A 254 -8.38 -7.39 -23.73
N GLY A 255 -8.66 -6.11 -23.50
CA GLY A 255 -8.39 -5.47 -22.21
C GLY A 255 -9.18 -6.08 -21.04
N VAL A 256 -10.45 -6.44 -21.27
CA VAL A 256 -11.27 -7.15 -20.26
C VAL A 256 -10.75 -8.56 -20.02
N ASP A 257 -10.42 -9.30 -21.08
CA ASP A 257 -9.89 -10.67 -20.99
C ASP A 257 -8.54 -10.69 -20.27
N ASP A 258 -7.66 -9.73 -20.58
CA ASP A 258 -6.36 -9.58 -19.91
C ASP A 258 -6.51 -9.17 -18.44
N THR A 259 -7.47 -8.30 -18.13
CA THR A 259 -7.79 -7.94 -16.74
C THR A 259 -8.29 -9.16 -15.98
N ARG A 260 -9.13 -9.99 -16.61
CA ARG A 260 -9.61 -11.23 -16.02
C ARG A 260 -8.46 -12.21 -15.77
N GLU A 261 -7.54 -12.36 -16.71
CA GLU A 261 -6.38 -13.24 -16.56
C GLU A 261 -5.42 -12.71 -15.48
N PHE A 262 -5.20 -11.39 -15.41
CA PHE A 262 -4.43 -10.75 -14.34
C PHE A 262 -5.06 -11.02 -12.96
N LEU A 263 -6.37 -10.82 -12.80
CA LEU A 263 -7.06 -11.08 -11.53
C LEU A 263 -7.02 -12.56 -11.15
N LYS A 264 -7.14 -13.46 -12.13
CA LYS A 264 -7.05 -14.91 -11.93
C LYS A 264 -5.65 -15.34 -11.49
N SER A 265 -4.61 -14.86 -12.15
CA SER A 265 -3.22 -15.15 -11.77
C SER A 265 -2.89 -14.55 -10.40
N THR A 266 -3.36 -13.34 -10.12
CA THR A 266 -3.23 -12.71 -8.79
C THR A 266 -3.92 -13.54 -7.70
N SER A 267 -5.15 -14.01 -7.95
CA SER A 267 -5.87 -14.90 -7.03
C SER A 267 -5.09 -16.19 -6.76
N ARG A 268 -4.51 -16.81 -7.80
CA ARG A 268 -3.67 -18.01 -7.64
C ARG A 268 -2.38 -17.74 -6.86
N HIS A 269 -1.77 -16.58 -7.07
CA HIS A 269 -0.60 -16.17 -6.30
C HIS A 269 -0.96 -15.97 -4.82
N ILE A 270 -2.11 -15.34 -4.54
CA ILE A 270 -2.62 -15.17 -3.18
C ILE A 270 -2.90 -16.53 -2.53
N SER A 271 -3.55 -17.46 -3.23
CA SER A 271 -3.78 -18.80 -2.67
C SER A 271 -2.47 -19.54 -2.39
N GLN A 272 -1.48 -19.44 -3.27
CA GLN A 272 -0.17 -20.05 -3.02
C GLN A 272 0.52 -19.46 -1.78
N LEU A 273 0.45 -18.14 -1.59
CA LEU A 273 1.04 -17.47 -0.43
C LEU A 273 0.31 -17.82 0.88
N LEU A 274 -1.02 -17.83 0.87
CA LEU A 274 -1.83 -18.03 2.08
C LEU A 274 -2.09 -19.49 2.43
N GLU A 275 -2.06 -20.39 1.46
CA GLU A 275 -2.29 -21.82 1.69
C GLU A 275 -0.96 -22.56 1.75
N THR A 276 -0.23 -22.64 0.63
CA THR A 276 0.99 -23.44 0.51
C THR A 276 2.11 -22.91 1.41
N ASN A 277 2.49 -21.64 1.24
CA ASN A 277 3.60 -21.06 2.01
C ASN A 277 3.28 -20.94 3.50
N TYR A 278 2.01 -20.70 3.85
CA TYR A 278 1.57 -20.72 5.24
C TYR A 278 1.66 -22.13 5.85
N GLN A 279 1.25 -23.17 5.12
CA GLN A 279 1.39 -24.55 5.58
C GLN A 279 2.85 -24.96 5.73
N GLU A 280 3.73 -24.56 4.80
CA GLU A 280 5.17 -24.77 4.90
C GLU A 280 5.75 -24.11 6.16
N LEU A 281 5.39 -22.83 6.41
CA LEU A 281 5.79 -22.11 7.62
C LEU A 281 5.28 -22.81 8.88
N ASN A 282 4.00 -23.17 8.93
CA ASN A 282 3.38 -23.80 10.10
C ASN A 282 4.00 -25.17 10.38
N SER A 283 4.28 -25.97 9.36
CA SER A 283 4.93 -27.27 9.48
C SER A 283 6.35 -27.14 10.03
N GLN A 284 7.14 -26.22 9.47
CA GLN A 284 8.49 -25.92 9.95
C GLN A 284 8.49 -25.38 11.38
N LEU A 285 7.57 -24.46 11.70
CA LEU A 285 7.44 -23.91 13.04
C LEU A 285 7.10 -25.00 14.07
N LYS A 286 6.13 -25.88 13.77
CA LYS A 286 5.80 -27.02 14.64
C LYS A 286 7.00 -27.95 14.85
N LYS A 287 7.75 -28.23 13.79
CA LYS A 287 8.96 -29.06 13.88
C LYS A 287 10.01 -28.41 14.78
N THR A 288 10.29 -27.12 14.61
CA THR A 288 11.24 -26.38 15.45
C THR A 288 10.79 -26.30 16.90
N LEU A 289 9.49 -26.10 17.18
CA LEU A 289 8.96 -26.12 18.54
C LEU A 289 9.08 -27.51 19.19
N GLY A 290 8.83 -28.58 18.43
CA GLY A 290 9.01 -29.96 18.89
C GLY A 290 10.47 -30.25 19.24
N GLU A 291 11.40 -29.95 18.34
CA GLU A 291 12.85 -30.13 18.58
C GLU A 291 13.33 -29.30 19.77
N ALA A 292 12.85 -28.06 19.92
CA ALA A 292 13.18 -27.22 21.06
C ALA A 292 12.67 -27.81 22.38
N SER A 293 11.44 -28.33 22.39
CA SER A 293 10.85 -29.00 23.55
C SER A 293 11.64 -30.24 23.94
N ASP A 294 11.99 -31.09 22.97
CA ASP A 294 12.78 -32.31 23.21
C ASP A 294 14.15 -31.97 23.80
N ILE A 295 14.84 -30.95 23.27
CA ILE A 295 16.12 -30.47 23.81
C ILE A 295 15.97 -29.96 25.25
N ILE A 296 14.91 -29.20 25.54
CA ILE A 296 14.65 -28.67 26.89
C ILE A 296 14.36 -29.81 27.86
N ILE A 297 13.51 -30.77 27.48
CA ILE A 297 13.16 -31.93 28.30
C ILE A 297 14.42 -32.76 28.58
N GLN A 298 15.23 -33.05 27.56
CA GLN A 298 16.46 -33.81 27.72
C GLN A 298 17.43 -33.10 28.69
N ARG A 299 17.63 -31.79 28.55
CA ARG A 299 18.47 -31.02 29.49
C ARG A 299 17.90 -31.01 30.90
N LEU A 300 16.58 -30.92 31.03
CA LEU A 300 15.91 -30.93 32.32
C LEU A 300 16.02 -32.32 32.98
N GLU A 301 15.97 -33.40 32.21
CA GLU A 301 16.17 -34.77 32.69
C GLU A 301 17.62 -34.98 33.14
N GLU A 302 18.61 -34.55 32.34
CA GLU A 302 20.03 -34.59 32.69
C GLU A 302 20.34 -33.82 33.99
N GLU A 303 19.79 -32.61 34.15
CA GLU A 303 19.96 -31.79 35.36
C GLU A 303 19.11 -32.31 36.55
N SER A 304 17.92 -32.86 36.30
CA SER A 304 17.03 -33.36 37.36
C SER A 304 17.48 -34.69 37.95
N GLN A 305 18.17 -35.54 37.18
CA GLN A 305 18.78 -36.77 37.70
C GLN A 305 19.83 -36.50 38.78
N ALA A 306 20.41 -35.29 38.84
CA ALA A 306 21.44 -34.95 39.82
C ALA A 306 20.90 -34.57 41.22
N GLU A 307 19.65 -34.15 41.38
CA GLU A 307 19.20 -33.57 42.68
C GLU A 307 17.77 -33.93 43.14
N LYS A 308 16.80 -34.23 42.26
CA LYS A 308 15.37 -34.13 42.65
C LYS A 308 14.64 -35.42 43.04
N LEU A 309 15.12 -36.60 42.64
CA LEU A 309 14.41 -37.85 42.95
C LEU A 309 14.42 -38.17 44.46
N ASN A 310 15.51 -37.85 45.16
CA ASN A 310 15.59 -38.06 46.61
C ASN A 310 14.70 -37.09 47.39
N THR A 311 14.63 -35.82 46.98
CA THR A 311 13.81 -34.80 47.67
C THR A 311 12.31 -35.02 47.45
N LEU A 312 11.92 -35.51 46.26
CA LEU A 312 10.52 -35.82 45.98
C LEU A 312 10.05 -37.05 46.78
N ASN A 313 10.88 -38.09 46.87
CA ASN A 313 10.57 -39.29 47.65
C ASN A 313 10.43 -38.97 49.15
N ASP A 314 11.34 -38.16 49.69
CA ASP A 314 11.31 -37.73 51.10
C ASP A 314 10.06 -36.88 51.41
N PHE A 315 9.60 -36.05 50.46
CA PHE A 315 8.34 -35.29 50.62
C PHE A 315 7.11 -36.21 50.59
N VAL A 316 7.08 -37.19 49.68
CA VAL A 316 5.96 -38.15 49.57
C VAL A 316 5.86 -39.03 50.82
N GLU A 317 7.00 -39.43 51.40
CA GLU A 317 7.05 -40.25 52.61
C GLU A 317 6.47 -39.51 53.85
N GLN A 318 6.47 -38.18 53.85
CA GLN A 318 5.95 -37.35 54.96
C GLN A 318 4.45 -37.05 54.88
N LEU A 319 3.80 -37.23 53.72
CA LEU A 319 2.37 -36.94 53.52
C LEU A 319 1.41 -37.75 54.42
N PRO A 320 1.63 -39.06 54.68
CA PRO A 320 0.76 -39.85 55.56
C PRO A 320 0.76 -39.36 57.01
N ALA A 321 1.90 -38.85 57.49
CA ALA A 321 2.03 -38.30 58.84
C ALA A 321 1.22 -37.01 59.00
N ILE A 322 1.20 -36.16 57.96
CA ILE A 322 0.41 -34.92 57.93
C ILE A 322 -1.09 -35.24 57.99
N LYS A 323 -1.55 -36.23 57.22
CA LYS A 323 -2.95 -36.69 57.25
C LYS A 323 -3.39 -37.12 58.65
N ASN A 324 -2.59 -37.99 59.31
CA ASN A 324 -2.92 -38.46 60.65
C ASN A 324 -3.00 -37.33 61.68
N ASN A 325 -2.14 -36.31 61.55
CA ASN A 325 -2.18 -35.14 62.45
C ASN A 325 -3.44 -34.30 62.23
N LEU A 326 -3.87 -34.12 60.99
CA LEU A 326 -5.12 -33.44 60.64
C LEU A 326 -6.35 -34.19 61.17
N ASP A 327 -6.41 -35.52 60.99
CA ASP A 327 -7.50 -36.33 61.52
C ASP A 327 -7.56 -36.26 63.06
N ARG A 328 -6.42 -36.33 63.74
CA ARG A 328 -6.35 -36.13 65.20
C ARG A 328 -6.83 -34.74 65.63
N MET A 329 -6.46 -33.70 64.89
CA MET A 329 -6.86 -32.33 65.19
C MET A 329 -8.38 -32.14 65.04
N THR A 330 -9.00 -32.76 64.03
CA THR A 330 -10.47 -32.72 63.86
C THR A 330 -11.21 -33.45 64.99
N LEU A 331 -10.70 -34.61 65.44
CA LEU A 331 -11.27 -35.35 66.56
C LEU A 331 -11.21 -34.54 67.87
N LEU A 332 -10.03 -33.99 68.20
CA LEU A 332 -9.84 -33.16 69.40
C LEU A 332 -10.74 -31.92 69.39
N THR A 333 -10.90 -31.28 68.23
CA THR A 333 -11.78 -30.11 68.08
C THR A 333 -13.25 -30.48 68.31
N ARG A 334 -13.70 -31.64 67.83
CA ARG A 334 -15.06 -32.15 68.09
C ARG A 334 -15.28 -32.44 69.57
N GLU A 335 -14.32 -33.09 70.22
CA GLU A 335 -14.40 -33.42 71.65
C GLU A 335 -14.47 -32.17 72.53
N LEU A 336 -13.62 -31.18 72.24
CA LEU A 336 -13.64 -29.88 72.92
C LEU A 336 -15.00 -29.17 72.77
N ARG A 337 -15.62 -29.22 71.59
CA ARG A 337 -16.94 -28.64 71.34
C ARG A 337 -18.03 -29.31 72.17
N VAL A 338 -18.03 -30.64 72.23
CA VAL A 338 -18.99 -31.41 73.02
C VAL A 338 -18.84 -31.08 74.51
N ASN A 339 -17.61 -31.06 75.02
CA ASN A 339 -17.34 -30.76 76.43
C ASN A 339 -17.74 -29.33 76.80
N ALA A 340 -17.48 -28.35 75.92
CA ALA A 340 -17.92 -26.97 76.11
C ALA A 340 -19.46 -26.85 76.16
N SER A 341 -20.17 -27.58 75.29
CA SER A 341 -21.64 -27.61 75.31
C SER A 341 -22.19 -28.23 76.59
N GLN A 342 -21.62 -29.35 77.05
CA GLN A 342 -22.04 -30.00 78.29
C GLN A 342 -21.84 -29.10 79.51
N LEU A 343 -20.71 -28.39 79.58
CA LEU A 343 -20.43 -27.44 80.64
C LEU A 343 -21.45 -26.29 80.65
N ASN A 344 -21.80 -25.76 79.48
CA ASN A 344 -22.80 -24.70 79.35
C ASN A 344 -24.19 -25.14 79.84
N ASP A 345 -24.62 -26.34 79.44
CA ASP A 345 -25.89 -26.90 79.89
C ASP A 345 -25.91 -27.16 81.39
N GLY A 346 -24.80 -27.67 81.95
CA GLY A 346 -24.61 -27.85 83.39
C GLY A 346 -24.71 -26.52 84.15
N LEU A 347 -24.01 -25.47 83.70
CA LEU A 347 -24.05 -24.16 84.32
C LEU A 347 -25.46 -23.52 84.26
N ARG A 348 -26.16 -23.69 83.13
CA ARG A 348 -27.55 -23.26 82.97
C ARG A 348 -28.50 -24.06 83.86
N GLY A 349 -28.18 -25.31 84.16
CA GLY A 349 -28.89 -26.16 85.13
C GLY A 349 -28.72 -25.64 86.56
N VAL A 350 -27.47 -25.47 87.01
CA VAL A 350 -27.14 -24.95 88.35
C VAL A 350 -27.78 -23.58 88.59
N LYS A 351 -27.75 -22.69 87.59
CA LYS A 351 -28.43 -21.38 87.67
C LYS A 351 -29.94 -21.54 87.91
N ARG A 352 -30.61 -22.44 87.20
CA ARG A 352 -32.05 -22.70 87.35
C ARG A 352 -32.38 -23.22 88.74
N GLU A 353 -31.60 -24.16 89.25
CA GLU A 353 -31.78 -24.72 90.60
C GLU A 353 -31.52 -23.69 91.71
N LEU A 354 -30.48 -22.87 91.54
CA LEU A 354 -30.15 -21.81 92.47
C LEU A 354 -31.28 -20.76 92.53
N LEU A 355 -31.80 -20.32 91.38
CA LEU A 355 -32.94 -19.39 91.33
C LEU A 355 -34.22 -20.00 91.92
N ALA A 356 -34.49 -21.28 91.67
CA ALA A 356 -35.63 -21.99 92.25
C ALA A 356 -35.52 -22.12 93.78
N SER A 357 -34.30 -22.29 94.31
CA SER A 357 -34.05 -22.39 95.75
C SER A 357 -34.13 -21.02 96.44
N LEU A 358 -33.57 -19.98 95.82
CA LEU A 358 -33.64 -18.60 96.32
C LEU A 358 -35.06 -18.06 96.33
N THR A 359 -35.88 -18.36 95.31
CA THR A 359 -37.29 -17.93 95.26
C THR A 359 -38.18 -18.61 96.30
N LYS A 360 -37.83 -19.85 96.71
CA LYS A 360 -38.50 -20.53 97.83
C LYS A 360 -38.08 -20.00 99.20
N CYS A 361 -36.95 -19.32 99.30
CA CYS A 361 -36.43 -18.75 100.53
C CYS A 361 -37.00 -17.34 100.75
N GLY A 362 -38.01 -17.21 101.60
CA GLY A 362 -38.69 -15.93 101.90
C GLY A 362 -38.03 -15.07 102.99
N THR A 363 -36.78 -15.32 103.37
CA THR A 363 -36.07 -14.56 104.41
C THR A 363 -35.35 -13.35 103.84
N GLN A 364 -35.19 -12.29 104.63
CA GLN A 364 -34.52 -11.04 104.21
C GLN A 364 -33.06 -11.28 103.75
N GLU A 365 -32.40 -12.30 104.29
CA GLU A 365 -31.03 -12.69 103.92
C GLU A 365 -30.95 -13.26 102.48
N CYS A 366 -31.95 -14.03 102.05
CA CYS A 366 -31.99 -14.58 100.68
C CYS A 366 -32.25 -13.51 99.63
N ILE A 367 -33.01 -12.46 99.97
CA ILE A 367 -33.24 -11.29 99.12
C ILE A 367 -31.93 -10.50 98.96
N ASN A 368 -31.19 -10.30 100.06
CA ASN A 368 -29.88 -9.63 100.03
C ASN A 368 -28.87 -10.38 99.14
N VAL A 369 -28.81 -11.72 99.23
CA VAL A 369 -27.92 -12.53 98.36
C VAL A 369 -28.31 -12.41 96.88
N MET A 370 -29.60 -12.35 96.56
CA MET A 370 -30.04 -12.17 95.18
C MET A 370 -29.65 -10.80 94.60
N GLU A 371 -29.66 -9.76 95.42
CA GLU A 371 -29.33 -8.39 95.07
C GLU A 371 -27.80 -8.14 95.03
N ASP A 372 -27.06 -8.60 96.04
CA ASP A 372 -25.61 -8.45 96.16
C ASP A 372 -24.86 -9.14 95.01
N TYR A 373 -25.28 -10.36 94.66
CA TYR A 373 -24.64 -11.14 93.60
C TYR A 373 -25.30 -10.97 92.23
N LYS A 374 -26.33 -10.10 92.12
CA LYS A 374 -27.07 -9.84 90.88
C LYS A 374 -27.43 -11.12 90.12
N ILE A 375 -27.86 -12.17 90.82
CA ILE A 375 -28.00 -13.53 90.29
C ILE A 375 -29.05 -13.58 89.16
N GLY A 376 -30.06 -12.71 89.20
CA GLY A 376 -31.03 -12.52 88.11
C GLY A 376 -30.42 -11.98 86.79
N ARG A 377 -29.21 -11.40 86.86
CA ARG A 377 -28.41 -10.92 85.71
C ARG A 377 -27.20 -11.79 85.40
N LEU A 378 -27.08 -12.98 85.99
CA LEU A 378 -26.06 -13.95 85.60
C LEU A 378 -26.38 -14.42 84.17
N ASP A 379 -25.93 -13.70 83.16
CA ASP A 379 -26.34 -13.91 81.78
C ASP A 379 -25.64 -15.13 81.17
N THR A 380 -26.08 -16.32 81.55
CA THR A 380 -25.73 -17.59 80.89
C THR A 380 -26.38 -17.72 79.51
N ASN A 381 -27.26 -16.79 79.10
CA ASN A 381 -27.92 -16.82 77.81
C ASN A 381 -27.15 -16.00 76.76
N GLY A 382 -26.32 -15.04 77.19
CA GLY A 382 -25.45 -14.23 76.33
C GLY A 382 -24.08 -14.85 76.03
N ILE A 383 -23.66 -15.89 76.76
CA ILE A 383 -22.40 -16.61 76.52
C ILE A 383 -22.70 -17.87 75.70
N ASP A 384 -22.82 -17.73 74.38
CA ASP A 384 -22.76 -18.88 73.49
C ASP A 384 -21.30 -19.34 73.39
N TYR A 385 -20.94 -20.36 74.16
CA TYR A 385 -19.60 -20.97 74.12
C TYR A 385 -19.25 -21.49 72.71
N ASN A 386 -20.24 -21.80 71.85
CA ASN A 386 -19.98 -22.08 70.45
C ASN A 386 -19.44 -20.85 69.72
N SER A 387 -19.97 -19.66 69.99
CA SER A 387 -19.49 -18.41 69.39
C SER A 387 -18.07 -18.03 69.84
N ILE A 388 -17.67 -18.40 71.07
CA ILE A 388 -16.30 -18.21 71.56
C ILE A 388 -15.36 -19.16 70.84
N GLN A 389 -15.76 -20.42 70.67
CA GLN A 389 -14.98 -21.39 69.91
C GLN A 389 -14.83 -20.96 68.44
N ASP A 390 -15.89 -20.47 67.80
CA ASP A 390 -15.86 -19.98 66.42
C ASP A 390 -15.05 -18.67 66.25
N ARG A 391 -14.92 -17.86 67.31
CA ARG A 391 -14.13 -16.61 67.31
C ARG A 391 -12.62 -16.86 67.40
N TYR A 392 -12.20 -17.89 68.14
CA TYR A 392 -10.77 -18.20 68.35
C TYR A 392 -10.27 -19.38 67.50
N PHE A 393 -11.17 -20.27 67.09
CA PHE A 393 -10.92 -21.36 66.17
C PHE A 393 -11.88 -21.18 64.97
N PRO A 394 -11.43 -20.56 63.86
CA PRO A 394 -12.26 -20.53 62.66
C PRO A 394 -12.69 -21.96 62.34
N ARG A 395 -13.92 -22.15 61.84
CA ARG A 395 -14.37 -23.46 61.33
C ARG A 395 -13.23 -24.01 60.49
N LEU A 396 -12.60 -25.11 60.95
CA LEU A 396 -11.67 -25.81 60.09
C LEU A 396 -12.45 -26.08 58.80
N PRO A 397 -11.94 -25.67 57.63
CA PRO A 397 -12.59 -25.98 56.37
C PRO A 397 -12.84 -27.49 56.33
N ASP A 398 -13.91 -27.91 55.65
CA ASP A 398 -14.19 -29.32 55.48
C ASP A 398 -13.03 -29.94 54.69
N LEU A 399 -12.07 -30.50 55.43
CA LEU A 399 -10.84 -31.05 54.89
C LEU A 399 -11.08 -32.43 54.30
N THR A 400 -12.31 -32.95 54.31
CA THR A 400 -12.62 -34.24 53.70
C THR A 400 -12.24 -34.26 52.22
N GLU A 401 -12.46 -33.18 51.48
CA GLU A 401 -12.09 -33.06 50.06
C GLU A 401 -10.56 -33.07 49.85
N ILE A 402 -9.83 -32.36 50.70
CA ILE A 402 -8.36 -32.29 50.65
C ILE A 402 -7.74 -33.61 51.10
N THR A 403 -8.27 -34.23 52.15
CA THR A 403 -7.83 -35.53 52.67
C THR A 403 -8.12 -36.65 51.66
N ASN A 404 -9.26 -36.61 50.96
CA ASN A 404 -9.56 -37.56 49.88
C ASN A 404 -8.65 -37.35 48.68
N SER A 405 -8.35 -36.10 48.32
CA SER A 405 -7.42 -35.78 47.24
C SER A 405 -5.99 -36.23 47.54
N VAL A 406 -5.53 -36.06 48.79
CA VAL A 406 -4.24 -36.57 49.26
C VAL A 406 -4.24 -38.10 49.31
N GLN A 407 -5.35 -38.73 49.70
CA GLN A 407 -5.50 -40.19 49.69
C GLN A 407 -5.38 -40.73 48.26
N ASP A 408 -6.04 -40.12 47.29
CA ASP A 408 -5.99 -40.51 45.88
C ASP A 408 -4.58 -40.34 45.30
N LEU A 409 -3.87 -39.27 45.65
CA LEU A 409 -2.48 -39.04 45.23
C LEU A 409 -1.51 -40.08 45.80
N VAL A 410 -1.71 -40.50 47.06
CA VAL A 410 -0.88 -41.53 47.72
C VAL A 410 -1.17 -42.92 47.14
N SER A 411 -2.43 -43.24 46.85
CA SER A 411 -2.79 -44.54 46.26
C SER A 411 -2.50 -44.63 44.76
N GLY A 412 -2.53 -43.51 44.03
CA GLY A 412 -2.44 -43.49 42.57
C GLY A 412 -1.02 -43.52 42.01
N ASN A 413 0.00 -43.03 42.73
CA ASN A 413 1.35 -42.88 42.18
C ASN A 413 2.44 -43.78 42.80
N VAL A 414 2.16 -44.48 43.92
CA VAL A 414 3.16 -45.35 44.57
C VAL A 414 2.97 -46.83 44.21
N ALA A 415 1.76 -47.25 43.82
CA ALA A 415 1.51 -48.64 43.44
C ALA A 415 2.03 -49.02 42.04
N ASP A 416 2.18 -48.05 41.13
CA ASP A 416 2.65 -48.28 39.75
C ASP A 416 4.16 -48.02 39.57
N ALA A 417 4.89 -47.69 40.65
CA ALA A 417 6.32 -47.37 40.61
C ALA A 417 7.20 -48.32 41.47
N VAL A 418 6.70 -49.52 41.81
CA VAL A 418 7.49 -50.64 42.37
C VAL A 418 7.45 -51.84 41.44
#